data_AF-A0A0L0G2Y6-F1
#
_entry.id   AF-A0A0L0G2Y6-F1
#
_cell.length_a   1.000
_cell.length_b   1.000
_cell.length_c   1.000
_cell.angle_alpha   90.00
_cell.angle_beta   90.00
_cell.angle_gamma   90.00
#
_symmetry.space_group_name_H-M   'P 1'
#
loop_
_entity.id
_entity.type
_entity.pdbx_description
1 polymer ?
#
loop_
_entity_poly.entity_id
_entity_poly.type
_entity_poly.pdbx_seq_one_letter_code
_entity_poly.pdbx_strand_id
1 'polypeptide(L)'
;MAQALPLPGCIYMSTIFTVHPLGLSISQHMHYQVISDLSTDLVLPNGLGVVYWSEGDCVSDDDVKEALAPFKNGLARGLFMFESTPVSNVYFNNVRNIVCKEFTNVQVLRVNDTLQARQLLHALSTSEPNSGNNYIY
;
A
#
# COMPACT_ATOMS: atom_id res chain seq x y z
N MET A 1 24.22 -0.20 -11.71
CA MET A 1 23.77 -0.95 -10.52
C MET A 1 22.51 -1.69 -10.92
N ALA A 2 22.52 -3.03 -10.92
CA ALA A 2 21.36 -3.81 -11.32
C ALA A 2 20.31 -3.75 -10.19
N GLN A 3 19.14 -3.15 -10.46
CA GLN A 3 17.97 -3.35 -9.61
C GLN A 3 17.59 -4.83 -9.71
N ALA A 4 17.61 -5.54 -8.58
CA ALA A 4 17.14 -6.91 -8.52
C ALA A 4 15.67 -6.92 -8.96
N LEU A 5 15.37 -7.69 -10.02
CA LEU A 5 13.99 -7.84 -10.49
C LEU A 5 13.13 -8.40 -9.36
N PRO A 6 11.87 -7.95 -9.22
CA PRO A 6 10.99 -8.47 -8.21
C PRO A 6 10.85 -9.99 -8.35
N LEU A 7 11.16 -10.73 -7.27
CA LEU A 7 11.00 -12.18 -7.25
C LEU A 7 9.51 -12.52 -7.41
N PRO A 8 9.15 -13.45 -8.32
CA PRO A 8 7.77 -13.87 -8.49
C PRO A 8 7.15 -14.30 -7.15
N GLY A 9 5.99 -13.75 -6.81
CA GLY A 9 5.28 -14.07 -5.57
C GLY A 9 5.85 -13.46 -4.29
N CYS A 10 6.81 -12.53 -4.36
CA CYS A 10 7.37 -11.85 -3.20
C CYS A 10 6.76 -10.46 -2.96
N ILE A 11 6.39 -10.14 -1.72
CA ILE A 11 6.02 -8.78 -1.30
C ILE A 11 7.29 -8.02 -0.90
N TYR A 12 7.45 -6.82 -1.43
CA TYR A 12 8.47 -5.88 -0.96
C TYR A 12 7.87 -5.03 0.16
N MET A 13 8.59 -4.88 1.27
CA MET A 13 8.17 -4.12 2.44
C MET A 13 9.23 -3.10 2.80
N SER A 14 8.81 -1.88 3.17
CA SER A 14 9.74 -0.86 3.66
C SER A 14 10.27 -1.24 5.04
N THR A 15 11.50 -0.84 5.36
CA THR A 15 12.08 -1.11 6.69
C THR A 15 11.20 -0.55 7.82
N ILE A 16 10.63 0.64 7.63
CA ILE A 16 9.76 1.29 8.62
C ILE A 16 8.49 0.47 8.85
N PHE A 17 7.94 -0.11 7.78
CA PHE A 17 6.70 -0.88 7.88
C PHE A 17 6.90 -2.24 8.56
N THR A 18 8.13 -2.75 8.69
CA THR A 18 8.39 -4.04 9.34
C THR A 18 8.00 -4.09 10.82
N VAL A 19 7.96 -2.94 11.49
CA VAL A 19 7.54 -2.82 12.90
C VAL A 19 6.07 -2.45 13.06
N HIS A 20 5.37 -2.13 11.98
CA HIS A 20 3.94 -1.84 11.99
C HIS A 20 3.14 -3.14 12.25
N PRO A 21 2.01 -3.13 12.98
CA PRO A 21 1.21 -4.33 13.25
C PRO A 21 0.85 -5.15 12.00
N LEU A 22 0.48 -4.47 10.90
CA LEU A 22 0.24 -5.13 9.62
C LEU A 22 1.52 -5.70 8.99
N GLY A 23 2.64 -4.99 9.05
CA GLY A 23 3.93 -5.50 8.55
C GLY A 23 4.41 -6.74 9.31
N LEU A 24 4.25 -6.76 10.64
CA LEU A 24 4.50 -7.94 11.46
C LEU A 24 3.58 -9.11 11.06
N SER A 25 2.28 -8.83 10.84
CA SER A 25 1.32 -9.84 10.42
C SER A 25 1.66 -10.43 9.04
N ILE A 26 2.11 -9.61 8.10
CA ILE A 26 2.58 -10.06 6.77
C ILE A 26 3.81 -10.95 6.93
N SER A 27 4.79 -10.52 7.73
CA SER A 27 6.06 -11.23 7.93
C SER A 27 5.89 -12.65 8.49
N GLN A 28 4.78 -12.91 9.19
CA GLN A 28 4.45 -14.23 9.75
C GLN A 28 3.71 -15.16 8.77
N HIS A 29 3.12 -14.63 7.70
CA HIS A 29 2.16 -15.39 6.88
C HIS A 29 2.46 -15.36 5.38
N MET A 30 3.38 -14.51 4.92
CA MET A 30 3.62 -14.25 3.51
C MET A 30 5.12 -14.20 3.24
N HIS A 31 5.51 -14.56 2.02
CA HIS A 31 6.90 -14.41 1.58
C HIS A 31 7.18 -12.94 1.27
N TYR A 32 8.21 -12.37 1.90
CA TYR A 32 8.53 -10.96 1.78
C TYR A 32 10.04 -10.70 1.70
N GLN A 33 10.39 -9.53 1.19
CA GLN A 33 11.72 -8.94 1.25
C GLN A 33 11.65 -7.52 1.77
N VAL A 34 12.62 -7.13 2.58
CA VAL A 34 12.74 -5.78 3.11
C VAL A 34 13.61 -4.96 2.18
N ILE A 35 13.13 -3.77 1.81
CA ILE A 35 13.84 -2.79 1.00
C ILE A 35 13.95 -1.49 1.80
N SER A 36 15.18 -1.06 2.09
CA SER A 36 15.42 0.11 2.95
C SER A 36 14.85 1.40 2.38
N ASP A 37 14.98 1.60 1.07
CA ASP A 37 14.58 2.83 0.39
C ASP A 37 13.26 2.66 -0.37
N LEU A 38 12.35 1.82 0.15
CA LEU A 38 11.03 1.67 -0.44
C LEU A 38 10.20 2.92 -0.16
N SER A 39 9.77 3.58 -1.23
CA SER A 39 8.98 4.82 -1.15
C SER A 39 7.54 4.62 -0.69
N THR A 40 7.06 3.37 -0.66
CA THR A 40 5.73 2.96 -0.19
C THR A 40 5.88 1.96 0.96
N ASP A 41 4.80 1.67 1.68
CA ASP A 41 4.83 0.67 2.74
C ASP A 41 5.11 -0.73 2.19
N LEU A 42 4.42 -1.06 1.08
CA LEU A 42 4.55 -2.34 0.40
C LEU A 42 4.54 -2.17 -1.12
N VAL A 43 5.11 -3.14 -1.82
CA VAL A 43 4.87 -3.39 -3.26
C VAL A 43 4.55 -4.87 -3.45
N LEU A 44 3.40 -5.14 -4.06
CA LEU A 44 2.95 -6.51 -4.35
C LEU A 44 3.69 -7.12 -5.56
N PRO A 45 3.68 -8.46 -5.73
CA PRO A 45 4.36 -9.12 -6.85
C PRO A 45 3.95 -8.63 -8.24
N ASN A 46 2.73 -8.11 -8.38
CA ASN A 46 2.20 -7.54 -9.62
C ASN A 46 2.60 -6.07 -9.86
N GLY A 47 3.47 -5.50 -9.02
CA GLY A 47 3.93 -4.11 -9.09
C GLY A 47 2.98 -3.09 -8.48
N LEU A 48 1.88 -3.51 -7.83
CA LEU A 48 0.98 -2.60 -7.13
C LEU A 48 1.65 -2.07 -5.85
N GLY A 49 1.89 -0.76 -5.79
CA GLY A 49 2.34 -0.10 -4.57
C GLY A 49 1.18 0.06 -3.59
N VAL A 50 1.42 -0.17 -2.31
CA VAL A 50 0.42 -0.04 -1.25
C VAL A 50 0.93 0.91 -0.17
N VAL A 51 0.04 1.81 0.24
CA VAL A 51 0.18 2.63 1.46
C VAL A 51 -0.95 2.26 2.40
N TYR A 52 -0.61 1.92 3.64
CA TYR A 52 -1.56 1.60 4.70
C TYR A 52 -1.71 2.80 5.63
N TRP A 53 -2.95 3.22 5.85
CA TRP A 53 -3.30 4.37 6.66
C TRP A 53 -4.14 3.91 7.85
N SER A 54 -3.51 3.87 9.01
CA SER A 54 -4.11 3.47 10.28
C SER A 54 -4.92 4.60 10.91
N GLU A 55 -5.58 4.29 12.03
CA GLU A 55 -6.16 5.34 12.89
C GLU A 55 -5.08 6.32 13.39
N GLY A 56 -3.88 5.83 13.68
CA GLY A 56 -2.76 6.65 14.17
C GLY A 56 -2.42 7.76 13.19
N ASP A 57 -2.29 7.42 11.91
CA ASP A 57 -1.93 8.34 10.83
C ASP A 57 -3.00 9.42 10.60
N CYS A 58 -4.26 9.13 10.93
CA CYS A 58 -5.33 10.13 10.90
C CYS A 58 -5.21 11.17 12.02
N VAL A 59 -4.61 10.80 13.15
CA VAL A 59 -4.55 11.62 14.36
C VAL A 59 -3.21 12.37 14.45
N SER A 60 -2.14 11.84 13.85
CA SER A 60 -0.77 12.38 13.92
C SER A 60 -0.48 13.61 13.05
N ASP A 61 -1.48 14.20 12.39
CA ASP A 61 -1.27 15.27 11.39
C ASP A 61 -0.35 14.83 10.24
N ASP A 62 -0.24 13.51 10.01
CA ASP A 62 0.55 12.98 8.89
C ASP A 62 -0.07 13.41 7.56
N ASP A 63 0.77 13.93 6.66
CA ASP A 63 0.28 14.44 5.39
C ASP A 63 0.07 13.29 4.39
N VAL A 64 -1.20 12.98 4.14
CA VAL A 64 -1.65 12.04 3.09
C VAL A 64 -0.96 12.31 1.74
N LYS A 65 -0.63 13.56 1.42
CA LYS A 65 0.04 13.91 0.15
C LYS A 65 1.49 13.49 0.13
N GLU A 66 2.18 13.55 1.26
CA GLU A 66 3.56 13.08 1.38
C GLU A 66 3.59 11.55 1.29
N ALA A 67 2.69 10.87 2.00
CA ALA A 67 2.57 9.41 1.94
C ALA A 67 2.23 8.90 0.52
N LEU A 68 1.46 9.67 -0.25
CA LEU A 68 1.09 9.33 -1.63
C LEU A 68 1.99 9.96 -2.70
N ALA A 69 3.02 10.74 -2.31
CA ALA A 69 3.97 11.35 -3.23
C ALA A 69 4.55 10.38 -4.28
N PRO A 70 4.84 9.11 -3.98
CA PRO A 70 5.33 8.14 -4.97
C PRO A 70 4.37 7.94 -6.17
N PHE A 71 3.07 8.18 -6.00
CA PHE A 71 2.06 7.97 -7.03
C PHE A 71 1.69 9.24 -7.82
N LYS A 72 2.19 10.41 -7.42
CA LYS A 72 1.77 11.72 -7.95
C LYS A 72 1.97 11.88 -9.46
N ASN A 73 2.97 11.22 -10.02
CA ASN A 73 3.29 11.30 -11.45
C ASN A 73 2.60 10.22 -12.31
N GLY A 74 1.74 9.39 -11.71
CA GLY A 74 0.98 8.36 -12.42
C GLY A 74 1.82 7.21 -13.02
N LEU A 75 3.13 7.19 -12.80
CA LEU A 75 4.05 6.17 -13.30
C LEU A 75 3.83 4.80 -12.62
N ALA A 76 3.28 4.80 -11.41
CA ALA A 76 2.98 3.59 -10.65
C ALA A 76 1.48 3.50 -10.31
N ARG A 77 0.94 2.28 -10.33
CA ARG A 77 -0.40 1.97 -9.80
C ARG A 77 -0.32 1.88 -8.28
N GLY A 78 -1.24 2.55 -7.59
CA GLY A 78 -1.27 2.61 -6.14
C GLY A 78 -2.56 2.09 -5.54
N LEU A 79 -2.45 1.57 -4.33
CA LEU A 79 -3.57 1.25 -3.45
C LEU A 79 -3.35 1.96 -2.11
N PHE A 80 -4.31 2.78 -1.72
CA PHE A 80 -4.38 3.38 -0.40
C PHE A 80 -5.38 2.60 0.45
N MET A 81 -4.87 1.88 1.45
CA MET A 81 -5.66 1.06 2.35
C MET A 81 -5.94 1.83 3.64
N PHE A 82 -7.19 2.21 3.85
CA PHE A 82 -7.63 3.00 4.98
C PHE A 82 -8.26 2.13 6.07
N GLU A 83 -7.62 2.05 7.23
CA GLU A 83 -8.17 1.38 8.41
C GLU A 83 -9.39 2.14 8.92
N SER A 84 -10.52 1.43 9.02
CA SER A 84 -11.84 1.98 9.26
C SER A 84 -12.26 1.70 10.70
N THR A 85 -11.78 2.57 11.57
CA THR A 85 -12.16 2.64 12.97
C THR A 85 -13.20 3.75 13.21
N PRO A 86 -13.88 3.79 14.36
CA PRO A 86 -14.79 4.90 14.67
C PRO A 86 -14.14 6.29 14.56
N VAL A 87 -12.86 6.42 14.91
CA VAL A 87 -12.12 7.70 14.89
C VAL A 87 -11.71 8.08 13.47
N SER A 88 -11.02 7.18 12.76
CA SER A 88 -10.53 7.41 11.39
C SER A 88 -11.68 7.70 10.40
N ASN A 89 -12.86 7.11 10.61
CA ASN A 89 -14.04 7.34 9.76
C ASN A 89 -14.48 8.81 9.68
N VAL A 90 -14.16 9.63 10.69
CA VAL A 90 -14.44 11.08 10.68
C VAL A 90 -13.58 11.78 9.61
N TYR A 91 -12.38 11.29 9.35
CA TYR A 91 -11.42 11.83 8.39
C TYR A 91 -11.58 11.25 6.98
N PHE A 92 -12.21 10.09 6.85
CA PHE A 92 -12.27 9.31 5.61
C PHE A 92 -12.71 10.12 4.39
N ASN A 93 -13.78 10.91 4.51
CA ASN A 93 -14.28 11.69 3.37
C ASN A 93 -13.29 12.76 2.91
N ASN A 94 -12.60 13.40 3.85
CA ASN A 94 -11.58 14.40 3.51
C ASN A 94 -10.38 13.74 2.83
N VAL A 95 -9.85 12.67 3.43
CA VAL A 95 -8.73 11.89 2.90
C VAL A 95 -9.06 11.37 1.49
N ARG A 96 -10.21 10.68 1.33
CA ARG A 96 -10.65 10.18 0.03
C ARG A 96 -10.75 11.28 -1.02
N ASN A 97 -11.26 12.46 -0.66
CA ASN A 97 -11.36 13.58 -1.59
C ASN A 97 -10.00 14.09 -2.04
N ILE A 98 -9.00 14.14 -1.15
CA ILE A 98 -7.61 14.48 -1.50
C ILE A 98 -7.06 13.42 -2.46
N VAL A 99 -7.16 12.13 -2.10
CA VAL A 99 -6.65 11.02 -2.93
C VAL A 99 -7.27 11.06 -4.33
N CYS A 100 -8.60 11.09 -4.43
CA CYS A 100 -9.29 11.04 -5.71
C CYS A 100 -9.07 12.29 -6.59
N LYS A 101 -8.78 13.45 -6.00
CA LYS A 101 -8.51 14.68 -6.77
C LYS A 101 -7.08 14.78 -7.26
N GLU A 102 -6.12 14.34 -6.44
CA GLU A 102 -4.70 14.59 -6.68
C GLU A 102 -3.94 13.36 -7.20
N PHE A 103 -4.51 12.15 -7.06
CA PHE A 103 -3.85 10.89 -7.39
C PHE A 103 -4.74 9.98 -8.24
N THR A 104 -4.71 10.18 -9.55
CA THR A 104 -5.59 9.49 -10.53
C THR A 104 -5.36 7.98 -10.65
N ASN A 105 -4.16 7.50 -10.31
CA ASN A 105 -3.76 6.09 -10.39
C ASN A 105 -3.75 5.38 -9.03
N VAL A 106 -4.37 5.99 -8.00
CA VAL A 106 -4.49 5.42 -6.66
C VAL A 106 -5.95 5.03 -6.38
N GLN A 107 -6.16 3.76 -6.05
CA GLN A 107 -7.45 3.29 -5.56
C GLN A 107 -7.50 3.41 -4.04
N VAL A 108 -8.66 3.77 -3.48
CA VAL A 108 -8.87 3.81 -2.02
C VAL A 108 -9.73 2.63 -1.62
N LEU A 109 -9.22 1.77 -0.74
CA LEU A 109 -9.99 0.66 -0.14
C LEU A 109 -10.04 0.82 1.37
N ARG A 110 -11.20 0.54 1.94
CA ARG A 110 -11.40 0.52 3.39
C ARG A 110 -11.20 -0.89 3.92
N VAL A 111 -10.52 -1.00 5.05
CA VAL A 111 -10.35 -2.24 5.80
C VAL A 111 -10.69 -1.99 7.26
N ASN A 112 -11.32 -2.94 7.93
CA ASN A 112 -11.81 -2.75 9.31
C ASN A 112 -10.71 -3.01 10.34
N ASP A 113 -9.71 -3.82 9.98
CA ASP A 113 -8.63 -4.22 10.87
C ASP A 113 -7.44 -4.77 10.06
N THR A 114 -6.35 -5.05 10.78
CA THR A 114 -5.12 -5.66 10.25
C THR A 114 -5.34 -7.03 9.60
N LEU A 115 -6.30 -7.83 10.10
CA LEU A 115 -6.55 -9.17 9.57
C LEU A 115 -7.18 -9.08 8.17
N GLN A 116 -8.21 -8.24 8.01
CA GLN A 116 -8.84 -7.99 6.73
C GLN A 116 -7.84 -7.38 5.74
N ALA A 117 -7.00 -6.45 6.21
CA ALA A 117 -5.94 -5.87 5.39
C ALA A 117 -4.98 -6.94 4.86
N ARG A 118 -4.46 -7.82 5.73
CA ARG A 118 -3.59 -8.93 5.33
C ARG A 118 -4.28 -9.88 4.35
N GLN A 119 -5.53 -10.25 4.61
CA GLN A 119 -6.29 -11.15 3.72
C GLN A 119 -6.46 -10.55 2.33
N LEU A 120 -6.75 -9.26 2.24
CA LEU A 120 -6.84 -8.54 0.97
C LEU A 120 -5.49 -8.50 0.25
N LEU A 121 -4.41 -8.15 0.95
CA LEU A 121 -3.07 -8.15 0.39
C LEU A 121 -2.65 -9.53 -0.11
N HIS A 122 -2.99 -10.58 0.62
CA HIS A 122 -2.78 -11.95 0.20
C HIS A 122 -3.54 -12.27 -1.09
N ALA A 123 -4.84 -11.96 -1.15
CA ALA A 123 -5.64 -12.17 -2.35
C ALA A 123 -5.11 -11.38 -3.56
N LEU A 124 -4.68 -10.13 -3.37
CA LEU A 124 -4.11 -9.30 -4.42
C LEU A 124 -2.72 -9.77 -4.87
N SER A 125 -1.95 -10.39 -3.96
CA SER A 125 -0.63 -10.94 -4.26
C SER A 125 -0.69 -12.25 -5.05
N THR A 126 -1.79 -13.00 -4.92
CA THR A 126 -2.01 -14.28 -5.61
C THR A 126 -2.93 -14.17 -6.82
N SER A 127 -3.68 -13.08 -6.97
CA SER A 127 -4.44 -12.80 -8.18
C SER A 127 -3.47 -12.55 -9.33
N GLU A 128 -3.51 -13.39 -10.37
CA GLU A 128 -2.73 -13.17 -11.58
C GLU A 128 -3.02 -11.77 -12.14
N PRO A 129 -2.00 -11.05 -12.66
CA PRO A 129 -2.26 -9.83 -13.40
C PRO A 129 -3.14 -10.20 -14.58
N ASN A 130 -4.37 -9.69 -14.63
CA ASN A 130 -5.20 -9.77 -15.83
C ASN A 130 -4.33 -9.42 -17.03
N SER A 131 -4.19 -10.38 -17.94
CA SER A 131 -3.34 -10.39 -19.12
C SER A 131 -3.81 -9.38 -20.16
N GLY A 132 -3.72 -8.10 -19.81
CA GLY A 132 -4.20 -6.97 -20.59
C GLY A 132 -3.72 -5.66 -19.99
N ASN A 133 -2.41 -5.41 -20.06
CA ASN A 133 -1.78 -4.14 -20.47
C ASN A 133 -0.34 -4.02 -19.93
N ASN A 134 0.58 -4.08 -20.89
CA ASN A 134 1.96 -3.60 -20.91
C ASN A 134 2.56 -3.07 -19.60
N TYR A 135 3.53 -3.83 -19.08
CA TYR A 135 4.61 -3.28 -18.27
C TYR A 135 5.33 -2.20 -19.08
N ILE A 136 5.25 -0.94 -18.65
CA ILE A 136 6.19 0.11 -19.06
C ILE A 136 6.86 0.58 -17.78
N TYR A 137 8.19 0.40 -17.75
CA TYR A 137 9.12 0.78 -16.69
C TYR A 137 9.28 2.30 -16.60
#